data_AF-R4KIS4-F1
#
_entry.id   AF-R4KIS4-F1
#
_cell.length_a   1.000
_cell.length_b   1.000
_cell.length_c   1.000
_cell.angle_alpha   90.00
_cell.angle_beta   90.00
_cell.angle_gamma   90.00
#
_symmetry.space_group_name_H-M   'P 1'
#
loop_
_entity.id
_entity.type
_entity.pdbx_description
1 polymer ?
#
loop_
_entity_poly.entity_id
_entity_poly.type
_entity_poly.pdbx_seq_one_letter_code
_entity_poly.pdbx_strand_id
1 'polypeptide(L)'
;MELIRKDPYYIKNIKNPSEEIQLEAVKDNGNVLKFIENPSVTVQWTALKNNVWVIEYIKNPTEEMSIFAVEGAWNTIKFIKSPSDKVLKKAVSIKGWALQYIKNSTEEIKEIAVKKDWDAIKYIKSPSERIQLIAVSKYFGALKYIDNPTMQVKRKAIVENAEAINYIENINEDGMKIFLEDNVDIIKYVGSRIDVEWAKEILKNKFKSENIDREYVLKFINCDVLTIDKLSFIHDYGSEKAKRIFVDYKLSY
;
A
#
# COMPACT_ATOMS: atom_id res chain seq x y z
N MET A 1 -47.04 -16.98 -11.46
CA MET A 1 -46.05 -16.36 -12.37
C MET A 1 -46.25 -14.86 -12.51
N GLU A 2 -47.45 -14.38 -12.87
CA GLU A 2 -47.70 -12.94 -13.09
C GLU A 2 -47.38 -12.05 -11.87
N LEU A 3 -47.69 -12.50 -10.65
CA LEU A 3 -47.35 -11.76 -9.42
C LEU A 3 -45.83 -11.59 -9.23
N ILE A 4 -45.04 -12.61 -9.57
CA ILE A 4 -43.58 -12.60 -9.46
C ILE A 4 -42.97 -11.64 -10.49
N ARG A 5 -43.54 -11.58 -11.70
CA ARG A 5 -43.13 -10.63 -12.74
C ARG A 5 -43.44 -9.17 -12.40
N LYS A 6 -44.46 -8.92 -11.58
CA LYS A 6 -44.80 -7.57 -11.11
C LYS A 6 -43.97 -7.18 -9.89
N ASP A 7 -43.72 -8.13 -8.99
CA ASP A 7 -42.91 -7.94 -7.79
C ASP A 7 -42.18 -9.23 -7.40
N PRO A 8 -40.86 -9.33 -7.64
CA PRO A 8 -40.06 -10.49 -7.25
C PRO A 8 -40.09 -10.78 -5.75
N TYR A 9 -40.31 -9.78 -4.90
CA TYR A 9 -40.37 -9.97 -3.45
C TYR A 9 -41.56 -10.82 -3.01
N TYR A 10 -42.57 -10.98 -3.87
CA TYR A 10 -43.72 -11.83 -3.60
C TYR A 10 -43.33 -13.30 -3.37
N ILE A 11 -42.14 -13.73 -3.84
CA ILE A 11 -41.63 -15.09 -3.61
C ILE A 11 -41.59 -15.46 -2.13
N LYS A 12 -41.38 -14.49 -1.22
CA LYS A 12 -41.37 -14.72 0.23
C LYS A 12 -42.70 -15.27 0.79
N ASN A 13 -43.80 -15.10 0.05
CA ASN A 13 -45.14 -15.55 0.41
C ASN A 13 -45.50 -16.90 -0.23
N ILE A 14 -44.63 -17.46 -1.08
CA ILE A 14 -44.88 -18.72 -1.77
C ILE A 14 -44.19 -19.84 -1.00
N LYS A 15 -44.97 -20.78 -0.47
CA LYS A 15 -44.42 -21.98 0.16
C LYS A 15 -43.86 -22.90 -0.93
N ASN A 16 -42.58 -23.28 -0.83
CA ASN A 16 -41.88 -24.17 -1.77
C ASN A 16 -42.04 -23.75 -3.25
N PRO A 17 -41.55 -22.56 -3.65
CA PRO A 17 -41.67 -22.10 -5.04
C PRO A 17 -40.93 -23.06 -5.99
N SER A 18 -41.52 -23.36 -7.15
CA SER A 18 -40.86 -24.16 -8.18
C SER A 18 -39.58 -23.47 -8.67
N GLU A 19 -38.63 -24.24 -9.22
CA GLU A 19 -37.38 -23.67 -9.76
C GLU A 19 -37.65 -22.61 -10.85
N GLU A 20 -38.68 -22.79 -11.68
CA GLU A 20 -39.11 -21.78 -12.66
C GLU A 20 -39.51 -20.45 -11.98
N ILE A 21 -40.27 -20.51 -10.89
CA ILE A 21 -40.65 -19.32 -10.11
C ILE A 21 -39.42 -18.68 -9.47
N GLN A 22 -38.53 -19.50 -8.92
CA GLN A 22 -37.29 -19.03 -8.32
C GLN A 22 -36.42 -18.29 -9.35
N LEU A 23 -36.21 -18.90 -10.53
CA LEU A 23 -35.42 -18.34 -11.62
C LEU A 23 -36.02 -17.02 -12.13
N GLU A 24 -37.33 -16.94 -12.33
CA GLU A 24 -37.99 -15.71 -12.74
C GLU A 24 -37.78 -14.59 -11.70
N ALA A 25 -37.94 -14.91 -10.42
CA ALA A 25 -37.78 -13.93 -9.35
C ALA A 25 -36.34 -13.41 -9.23
N VAL A 26 -35.34 -14.30 -9.21
CA VAL A 26 -33.93 -13.88 -9.05
C VAL A 26 -33.34 -13.24 -10.30
N LYS A 27 -33.90 -13.53 -11.48
CA LYS A 27 -33.50 -12.90 -12.74
C LYS A 27 -33.86 -11.41 -12.75
N ASP A 28 -35.02 -11.06 -12.21
CA ASP A 28 -35.47 -9.67 -12.09
C ASP A 28 -34.80 -8.96 -10.90
N ASN A 29 -34.69 -9.62 -9.75
CA ASN A 29 -33.98 -9.08 -8.59
C ASN A 29 -33.25 -10.16 -7.78
N GLY A 30 -31.94 -10.24 -7.90
CA GLY A 30 -31.12 -11.24 -7.22
C GLY A 30 -31.23 -11.22 -5.69
N ASN A 31 -31.59 -10.08 -5.08
CA ASN A 31 -31.71 -9.97 -3.61
C ASN A 31 -32.79 -10.86 -3.01
N VAL A 32 -33.76 -11.31 -3.81
CA VAL A 32 -34.82 -12.20 -3.33
C VAL A 32 -34.33 -13.62 -3.06
N LEU A 33 -33.09 -13.95 -3.46
CA LEU A 33 -32.43 -15.22 -3.12
C LEU A 33 -32.48 -15.52 -1.62
N LYS A 34 -32.40 -14.49 -0.77
CA LYS A 34 -32.48 -14.63 0.69
C LYS A 34 -33.79 -15.22 1.22
N PHE A 35 -34.84 -15.25 0.40
CA PHE A 35 -36.14 -15.84 0.74
C PHE A 35 -36.33 -17.24 0.16
N ILE A 36 -35.34 -17.77 -0.56
CA ILE A 36 -35.42 -19.09 -1.20
C ILE A 36 -34.65 -20.09 -0.34
N GLU A 37 -35.36 -21.11 0.16
CA GLU A 37 -34.73 -22.19 0.90
C GLU A 37 -34.08 -23.19 -0.06
N ASN A 38 -32.81 -23.54 0.19
CA ASN A 38 -32.04 -24.52 -0.59
C ASN A 38 -32.09 -24.31 -2.12
N PRO A 39 -31.77 -23.11 -2.64
CA PRO A 39 -31.83 -22.82 -4.07
C PRO A 39 -30.87 -23.71 -4.87
N SER A 40 -31.27 -24.11 -6.09
CA SER A 40 -30.40 -24.84 -7.00
C SER A 40 -29.17 -24.00 -7.39
N VAL A 41 -28.09 -24.65 -7.85
CA VAL A 41 -26.89 -23.95 -8.34
C VAL A 41 -27.23 -23.00 -9.48
N THR A 42 -28.20 -23.34 -10.33
CA THR A 42 -28.70 -22.48 -11.42
C THR A 42 -29.37 -21.21 -10.88
N VAL A 43 -30.23 -21.35 -9.87
CA VAL A 43 -30.89 -20.20 -9.20
C VAL A 43 -29.84 -19.31 -8.52
N GLN A 44 -28.88 -19.91 -7.80
CA GLN A 44 -27.79 -19.18 -7.16
C GLN A 44 -26.97 -18.38 -8.17
N TRP A 45 -26.55 -18.99 -9.29
CA TRP A 45 -25.82 -18.29 -10.35
C TRP A 45 -26.64 -17.19 -11.01
N THR A 46 -27.94 -17.43 -11.25
CA THR A 46 -28.82 -16.43 -11.86
C THR A 46 -28.94 -15.20 -10.96
N ALA A 47 -29.13 -15.41 -9.65
CA ALA A 47 -29.12 -14.35 -8.66
C ALA A 47 -27.77 -13.61 -8.61
N LEU A 48 -26.66 -14.36 -8.57
CA LEU A 48 -25.30 -13.81 -8.45
C LEU A 48 -24.90 -12.97 -9.67
N LYS A 49 -25.27 -13.40 -10.88
CA LYS A 49 -25.07 -12.65 -12.12
C LYS A 49 -25.90 -11.38 -12.19
N ASN A 50 -27.08 -11.36 -11.56
CA ASN A 50 -27.89 -10.16 -11.41
C ASN A 50 -27.26 -9.19 -10.39
N ASN A 51 -26.81 -9.70 -9.24
CA ASN A 51 -26.20 -8.89 -8.18
C ASN A 51 -25.14 -9.68 -7.39
N VAL A 52 -23.87 -9.32 -7.52
CA VAL A 52 -22.74 -10.02 -6.85
C VAL A 52 -22.83 -10.01 -5.31
N TRP A 53 -23.53 -9.03 -4.72
CA TRP A 53 -23.66 -8.92 -3.26
C TRP A 53 -24.49 -10.04 -2.65
N VAL A 54 -25.30 -10.75 -3.44
CA VAL A 54 -26.12 -11.87 -2.97
C VAL A 54 -25.30 -13.10 -2.59
N ILE A 55 -23.98 -13.09 -2.85
CA ILE A 55 -23.04 -14.09 -2.34
C ILE A 55 -23.17 -14.29 -0.83
N GLU A 56 -23.59 -13.25 -0.08
CA GLU A 56 -23.92 -13.32 1.35
C GLU A 56 -25.01 -14.36 1.67
N TYR A 57 -25.94 -14.57 0.74
CA TYR A 57 -27.07 -15.50 0.89
C TYR A 57 -26.78 -16.90 0.32
N ILE A 58 -25.67 -17.10 -0.38
CA ILE A 58 -25.27 -18.41 -0.91
C ILE A 58 -24.55 -19.19 0.19
N LYS A 59 -25.16 -20.28 0.66
CA LYS A 59 -24.52 -21.18 1.62
C LYS A 59 -23.43 -21.99 0.92
N ASN A 60 -22.18 -21.83 1.36
CA ASN A 60 -20.99 -22.52 0.80
C ASN A 60 -20.82 -22.27 -0.71
N PRO A 61 -20.58 -21.02 -1.14
CA PRO A 61 -20.40 -20.72 -2.56
C PRO A 61 -19.19 -21.47 -3.12
N THR A 62 -19.25 -21.84 -4.40
CA THR A 62 -18.11 -22.46 -5.09
C THR A 62 -16.94 -21.47 -5.19
N GLU A 63 -15.72 -21.98 -5.43
CA GLU A 63 -14.55 -21.13 -5.71
C GLU A 63 -14.82 -20.19 -6.90
N GLU A 64 -15.53 -20.68 -7.93
CA GLU A 64 -15.89 -19.88 -9.11
C GLU A 64 -16.89 -18.75 -8.79
N MET A 65 -17.95 -19.04 -8.02
CA MET A 65 -18.88 -18.01 -7.55
C MET A 65 -18.18 -16.96 -6.69
N SER A 66 -17.26 -17.41 -5.83
CA SER A 66 -16.47 -16.56 -4.96
C SER A 66 -15.56 -15.63 -5.78
N ILE A 67 -14.88 -16.15 -6.81
CA ILE A 67 -14.06 -15.36 -7.73
C ILE A 67 -14.93 -14.35 -8.49
N PHE A 68 -16.06 -14.77 -9.05
CA PHE A 68 -16.98 -13.90 -9.78
C PHE A 68 -17.47 -12.73 -8.89
N ALA A 69 -17.82 -13.04 -7.63
CA ALA A 69 -18.28 -12.03 -6.68
C ALA A 69 -17.19 -10.98 -6.37
N VAL A 70 -15.95 -11.41 -6.11
CA VAL A 70 -14.85 -10.47 -5.80
C VAL A 70 -14.39 -9.68 -7.03
N GLU A 71 -14.52 -10.23 -8.23
CA GLU A 71 -14.30 -9.52 -9.50
C GLU A 71 -15.30 -8.40 -9.71
N GLY A 72 -16.59 -8.63 -9.41
CA GLY A 72 -17.61 -7.59 -9.51
C GLY A 72 -17.55 -6.56 -8.38
N ALA A 73 -17.20 -6.99 -7.16
CA ALA A 73 -17.03 -6.11 -6.01
C ALA A 73 -16.04 -6.72 -4.99
N TRP A 74 -14.83 -6.18 -4.92
CA TRP A 74 -13.72 -6.73 -4.10
C TRP A 74 -14.07 -6.96 -2.62
N ASN A 75 -14.94 -6.13 -2.05
CA ASN A 75 -15.34 -6.21 -0.65
C ASN A 75 -16.44 -7.24 -0.36
N THR A 76 -16.93 -7.96 -1.38
CA THR A 76 -17.76 -9.16 -1.19
C THR A 76 -16.99 -10.28 -0.49
N ILE A 77 -15.65 -10.24 -0.48
CA ILE A 77 -14.80 -11.17 0.27
C ILE A 77 -15.19 -11.29 1.75
N LYS A 78 -15.74 -10.23 2.35
CA LYS A 78 -16.21 -10.22 3.74
C LYS A 78 -17.38 -11.18 4.02
N PHE A 79 -18.09 -11.59 2.96
CA PHE A 79 -19.25 -12.49 3.04
C PHE A 79 -18.91 -13.95 2.71
N ILE A 80 -17.72 -14.21 2.16
CA ILE A 80 -17.29 -15.55 1.78
C ILE A 80 -16.69 -16.24 3.01
N LYS A 81 -17.38 -17.28 3.50
CA LYS A 81 -16.89 -18.08 4.64
C LYS A 81 -15.79 -19.02 4.15
N SER A 82 -14.61 -18.92 4.75
CA SER A 82 -13.44 -19.76 4.40
C SER A 82 -13.04 -19.70 2.91
N PRO A 83 -12.72 -18.51 2.37
CA PRO A 83 -12.30 -18.37 0.98
C PRO A 83 -11.01 -19.16 0.73
N SER A 84 -10.87 -19.71 -0.48
CA SER A 84 -9.62 -20.35 -0.90
C SER A 84 -8.51 -19.32 -1.09
N ASP A 85 -7.27 -19.79 -1.10
CA ASP A 85 -6.09 -18.96 -1.38
C ASP A 85 -6.21 -18.22 -2.71
N LYS A 86 -6.80 -18.85 -3.74
CA LYS A 86 -7.05 -18.21 -5.04
C LYS A 86 -8.03 -17.05 -4.94
N VAL A 87 -9.13 -17.22 -4.21
CA VAL A 87 -10.13 -16.16 -3.98
C VAL A 87 -9.50 -15.00 -3.22
N LEU A 88 -8.70 -15.30 -2.17
CA LEU A 88 -7.99 -14.29 -1.39
C LEU A 88 -7.02 -13.48 -2.27
N LYS A 89 -6.14 -14.15 -3.03
CA LYS A 89 -5.19 -13.51 -3.96
C LYS A 89 -5.92 -12.67 -5.01
N LYS A 90 -7.04 -13.18 -5.54
CA LYS A 90 -7.87 -12.45 -6.50
C LYS A 90 -8.40 -11.16 -5.90
N ALA A 91 -9.01 -11.22 -4.72
CA ALA A 91 -9.56 -10.04 -4.04
C ALA A 91 -8.50 -8.95 -3.82
N VAL A 92 -7.31 -9.31 -3.28
CA VAL A 92 -6.24 -8.32 -3.02
C VAL A 92 -5.56 -7.80 -4.29
N SER A 93 -5.52 -8.58 -5.37
CA SER A 93 -4.98 -8.13 -6.66
C SER A 93 -5.90 -7.11 -7.35
N ILE A 94 -7.21 -7.22 -7.15
CA ILE A 94 -8.20 -6.24 -7.61
C ILE A 94 -8.10 -4.97 -6.77
N LYS A 95 -8.12 -5.09 -5.44
CA LYS A 95 -8.01 -3.98 -4.51
C LYS A 95 -7.22 -4.40 -3.27
N GLY A 96 -6.08 -3.77 -3.01
CA GLY A 96 -5.22 -4.10 -1.87
C GLY A 96 -5.94 -3.93 -0.53
N TRP A 97 -6.90 -3.01 -0.46
CA TRP A 97 -7.74 -2.81 0.74
C TRP A 97 -8.65 -3.99 1.08
N ALA A 98 -8.82 -4.97 0.20
CA ALA A 98 -9.52 -6.22 0.53
C ALA A 98 -8.89 -6.92 1.74
N LEU A 99 -7.60 -6.67 2.00
CA LEU A 99 -6.86 -7.19 3.13
C LEU A 99 -7.53 -6.91 4.49
N GLN A 100 -8.28 -5.80 4.63
CA GLN A 100 -9.00 -5.46 5.86
C GLN A 100 -10.06 -6.51 6.26
N TYR A 101 -10.53 -7.31 5.31
CA TYR A 101 -11.53 -8.36 5.52
C TYR A 101 -10.93 -9.77 5.59
N ILE A 102 -9.61 -9.91 5.37
CA ILE A 102 -8.92 -11.20 5.32
C ILE A 102 -8.25 -11.47 6.66
N LYS A 103 -8.79 -12.42 7.42
CA LYS A 103 -8.18 -12.89 8.66
C LYS A 103 -7.01 -13.82 8.35
N ASN A 104 -5.90 -13.69 9.08
CA ASN A 104 -4.72 -14.57 8.98
C ASN A 104 -4.17 -14.69 7.55
N SER A 105 -3.94 -13.56 6.86
CA SER A 105 -3.34 -13.54 5.52
C SER A 105 -1.89 -14.05 5.54
N THR A 106 -1.52 -14.78 4.49
CA THR A 106 -0.13 -15.20 4.25
C THR A 106 0.74 -14.01 3.83
N GLU A 107 2.07 -14.13 3.96
CA GLU A 107 2.99 -13.08 3.49
C GLU A 107 2.81 -12.77 2.00
N GLU A 108 2.51 -13.77 1.17
CA GLU A 108 2.25 -13.57 -0.26
C GLU A 108 1.00 -12.71 -0.50
N ILE A 109 -0.10 -12.96 0.22
CA ILE A 109 -1.34 -12.17 0.10
C ILE A 109 -1.10 -10.73 0.56
N LYS A 110 -0.38 -10.53 1.67
CA LYS A 110 0.02 -9.20 2.16
C LYS A 110 0.85 -8.45 1.12
N GLU A 111 1.81 -9.14 0.51
CA GLU A 111 2.66 -8.56 -0.52
C GLU A 111 1.86 -8.14 -1.76
N ILE A 112 0.96 -8.99 -2.26
CA ILE A 112 0.08 -8.63 -3.39
C ILE A 112 -0.75 -7.40 -3.03
N ALA A 113 -1.33 -7.35 -1.82
CA ALA A 113 -2.14 -6.24 -1.36
C ALA A 113 -1.36 -4.91 -1.33
N VAL A 114 -0.17 -4.90 -0.70
CA VAL A 114 0.66 -3.70 -0.57
C VAL A 114 1.29 -3.29 -1.90
N LYS A 115 1.64 -4.26 -2.76
CA LYS A 115 2.03 -3.97 -4.14
C LYS A 115 0.88 -3.36 -4.95
N LYS A 116 -0.37 -3.70 -4.66
CA LYS A 116 -1.53 -3.10 -5.33
C LYS A 116 -1.79 -1.69 -4.81
N ASP A 117 -2.10 -1.58 -3.51
CA ASP A 117 -2.36 -0.33 -2.80
C ASP A 117 -1.36 -0.23 -1.62
N TRP A 118 -0.37 0.66 -1.70
CA TRP A 118 0.70 0.75 -0.69
C TRP A 118 0.16 0.97 0.72
N ASP A 119 -0.96 1.69 0.85
CA ASP A 119 -1.59 2.03 2.12
C ASP A 119 -2.39 0.86 2.72
N ALA A 120 -2.51 -0.27 2.01
CA ALA A 120 -3.05 -1.51 2.58
C ALA A 120 -2.21 -2.03 3.75
N ILE A 121 -0.95 -1.56 3.90
CA ILE A 121 -0.10 -1.87 5.06
C ILE A 121 -0.75 -1.52 6.39
N LYS A 122 -1.65 -0.51 6.43
CA LYS A 122 -2.42 -0.14 7.63
C LYS A 122 -3.32 -1.26 8.17
N TYR A 123 -3.61 -2.27 7.36
CA TYR A 123 -4.41 -3.44 7.75
C TYR A 123 -3.55 -4.65 8.14
N ILE A 124 -2.22 -4.50 8.19
CA ILE A 124 -1.29 -5.56 8.55
C ILE A 124 -0.77 -5.30 9.95
N LYS A 125 -1.14 -6.15 10.89
CA LYS A 125 -0.52 -6.14 12.23
C LYS A 125 0.92 -6.65 12.12
N SER A 126 1.87 -5.87 12.61
CA SER A 126 3.31 -6.22 12.66
C SER A 126 3.85 -6.70 11.30
N PRO A 127 3.83 -5.85 10.24
CA PRO A 127 4.29 -6.24 8.91
C PRO A 127 5.78 -6.64 8.94
N SER A 128 6.15 -7.67 8.18
CA SER A 128 7.56 -8.04 8.01
C SER A 128 8.35 -6.90 7.35
N GLU A 129 9.66 -6.84 7.57
CA GLU A 129 10.52 -5.83 6.95
C GLU A 129 10.37 -5.79 5.42
N ARG A 130 10.21 -6.96 4.79
CA ARG A 130 9.94 -7.07 3.34
C ARG A 130 8.67 -6.30 2.93
N ILE A 131 7.57 -6.49 3.67
CA ILE A 131 6.30 -5.80 3.39
C ILE A 131 6.42 -4.30 3.64
N GLN A 132 7.10 -3.90 4.72
CA GLN A 132 7.38 -2.50 5.02
C GLN A 132 8.17 -1.83 3.87
N LEU A 133 9.23 -2.49 3.38
CA LEU A 133 10.05 -1.99 2.27
C LEU A 133 9.25 -1.83 0.98
N ILE A 134 8.35 -2.76 0.67
CA ILE A 134 7.46 -2.64 -0.50
C ILE A 134 6.59 -1.39 -0.38
N ALA A 135 5.99 -1.14 0.79
CA ALA A 135 5.12 0.02 0.99
C ALA A 135 5.88 1.34 0.81
N VAL A 136 7.01 1.51 1.50
CA VAL A 136 7.79 2.77 1.44
C VAL A 136 8.46 2.99 0.08
N SER A 137 8.77 1.91 -0.65
CA SER A 137 9.31 2.02 -2.02
C SER A 137 8.24 2.46 -3.03
N LYS A 138 6.95 2.22 -2.76
CA LYS A 138 5.87 2.77 -3.58
C LYS A 138 5.53 4.21 -3.20
N TYR A 139 5.57 4.51 -1.92
CA TYR A 139 5.31 5.86 -1.41
C TYR A 139 5.97 6.03 -0.04
N PHE A 140 6.93 6.96 0.07
CA PHE A 140 7.68 7.19 1.31
C PHE A 140 6.77 7.45 2.53
N GLY A 141 5.63 8.13 2.31
CA GLY A 141 4.65 8.45 3.36
C GLY A 141 3.91 7.24 3.91
N ALA A 142 4.08 6.05 3.31
CA ALA A 142 3.66 4.79 3.91
C ALA A 142 4.28 4.57 5.29
N LEU A 143 5.46 5.13 5.55
CA LEU A 143 6.16 5.05 6.83
C LEU A 143 5.28 5.47 8.01
N LYS A 144 4.39 6.46 7.82
CA LYS A 144 3.42 6.94 8.82
C LYS A 144 2.49 5.83 9.37
N TYR A 145 2.25 4.78 8.58
CA TYR A 145 1.32 3.70 8.94
C TYR A 145 2.03 2.43 9.41
N ILE A 146 3.34 2.48 9.65
CA ILE A 146 4.14 1.34 10.07
C ILE A 146 4.50 1.50 11.54
N ASP A 147 3.99 0.60 12.37
CA ASP A 147 4.41 0.52 13.76
C ASP A 147 5.83 -0.08 13.84
N ASN A 148 6.74 0.62 14.53
CA ASN A 148 8.13 0.20 14.75
C ASN A 148 8.90 -0.18 13.46
N PRO A 149 9.05 0.75 12.49
CA PRO A 149 9.76 0.45 11.25
C PRO A 149 11.24 0.14 11.52
N THR A 150 11.81 -0.81 10.77
CA THR A 150 13.24 -1.12 10.88
C THR A 150 14.10 0.04 10.43
N MET A 151 15.38 0.06 10.83
CA MET A 151 16.31 1.09 10.36
C MET A 151 16.40 1.11 8.82
N GLN A 152 16.40 -0.06 8.17
CA GLN A 152 16.45 -0.15 6.72
C GLN A 152 15.22 0.49 6.06
N VAL A 153 14.03 0.29 6.62
CA VAL A 153 12.77 0.89 6.13
C VAL A 153 12.78 2.41 6.29
N LYS A 154 13.23 2.90 7.45
CA LYS A 154 13.40 4.34 7.72
C LYS A 154 14.35 4.99 6.70
N ARG A 155 15.54 4.40 6.52
CA ARG A 155 16.54 4.86 5.55
C ARG A 155 15.99 4.87 4.13
N LYS A 156 15.30 3.81 3.71
CA LYS A 156 14.67 3.73 2.39
C LYS A 156 13.68 4.88 2.18
N ALA A 157 12.80 5.16 3.15
CA ALA A 157 11.86 6.27 3.04
C ALA A 157 12.57 7.64 2.95
N ILE A 158 13.64 7.86 3.72
CA ILE A 158 14.45 9.09 3.72
C ILE A 158 15.16 9.31 2.39
N VAL A 159 15.73 8.25 1.81
CA VAL A 159 16.37 8.31 0.49
C VAL A 159 15.35 8.73 -0.58
N GLU A 160 14.14 8.15 -0.57
CA GLU A 160 13.07 8.51 -1.50
C GLU A 160 12.58 9.96 -1.29
N ASN A 161 12.38 10.38 -0.04
CA ASN A 161 12.00 11.75 0.28
C ASN A 161 12.42 12.14 1.71
N ALA A 162 13.15 13.24 1.83
CA ALA A 162 13.61 13.77 3.10
C ALA A 162 12.48 14.10 4.08
N GLU A 163 11.27 14.42 3.60
CA GLU A 163 10.09 14.67 4.44
C GLU A 163 9.70 13.46 5.30
N ALA A 164 10.12 12.25 4.91
CA ALA A 164 9.89 11.03 5.69
C ALA A 164 10.41 11.13 7.14
N ILE A 165 11.39 12.00 7.40
CA ILE A 165 11.94 12.26 8.73
C ILE A 165 10.86 12.71 9.74
N ASN A 166 9.79 13.37 9.26
CA ASN A 166 8.67 13.81 10.09
C ASN A 166 7.83 12.64 10.64
N TYR A 167 7.96 11.44 10.06
CA TYR A 167 7.27 10.22 10.50
C TYR A 167 8.15 9.30 11.36
N ILE A 168 9.38 9.72 11.69
CA ILE A 168 10.29 8.92 12.51
C ILE A 168 10.37 9.56 13.90
N GLU A 169 9.86 8.84 14.90
CA GLU A 169 9.92 9.27 16.29
C GLU A 169 11.23 8.87 16.97
N ASN A 170 11.61 9.61 18.02
CA ASN A 170 12.73 9.30 18.93
C ASN A 170 14.06 9.01 18.22
N ILE A 171 14.42 9.85 17.25
CA ILE A 171 15.70 9.76 16.52
C ILE A 171 16.84 10.13 17.48
N ASN A 172 17.74 9.19 17.74
CA ASN A 172 18.98 9.46 18.45
C ASN A 172 20.05 10.04 17.52
N GLU A 173 21.19 10.45 18.08
CA GLU A 173 22.26 11.09 17.31
C GLU A 173 22.79 10.21 16.15
N ASP A 174 23.06 8.93 16.41
CA ASP A 174 23.52 7.98 15.39
C ASP A 174 22.50 7.82 14.24
N GLY A 175 21.22 7.74 14.57
CA GLY A 175 20.14 7.69 13.59
C GLY A 175 20.07 8.96 12.75
N MET A 176 20.18 10.13 13.39
CA MET A 176 20.18 11.41 12.68
C MET A 176 21.36 11.54 11.73
N LYS A 177 22.55 11.09 12.16
CA LYS A 177 23.74 11.04 11.31
C LYS A 177 23.50 10.17 10.08
N ILE A 178 22.99 8.96 10.26
CA ILE A 178 22.68 8.04 9.15
C ILE A 178 21.70 8.69 8.18
N PHE A 179 20.63 9.31 8.67
CA PHE A 179 19.64 9.95 7.80
C PHE A 179 20.20 11.15 7.05
N LEU A 180 21.11 11.93 7.66
CA LEU A 180 21.79 13.04 6.99
C LEU A 180 22.73 12.54 5.90
N GLU A 181 23.45 11.44 6.16
CA GLU A 181 24.30 10.76 5.16
C GLU A 181 23.49 10.15 4.02
N ASP A 182 22.24 9.74 4.27
CA ASP A 182 21.32 9.21 3.26
C ASP A 182 20.68 10.32 2.41
N ASN A 183 20.27 11.42 3.02
CA ASN A 183 19.64 12.54 2.32
C ASN A 183 19.88 13.87 3.03
N VAL A 184 20.71 14.74 2.45
CA VAL A 184 21.02 16.06 3.00
C VAL A 184 19.81 17.00 3.12
N ASP A 185 18.75 16.77 2.33
CA ASP A 185 17.54 17.59 2.37
C ASP A 185 16.76 17.45 3.68
N ILE A 186 17.06 16.46 4.53
CA ILE A 186 16.40 16.34 5.83
C ILE A 186 16.57 17.61 6.67
N ILE A 187 17.67 18.35 6.47
CA ILE A 187 17.95 19.63 7.15
C ILE A 187 16.78 20.62 7.01
N LYS A 188 16.05 20.59 5.88
CA LYS A 188 14.87 21.43 5.65
C LYS A 188 13.73 21.17 6.64
N TYR A 189 13.65 19.95 7.18
CA TYR A 189 12.57 19.49 8.05
C TYR A 189 12.98 19.42 9.52
N VAL A 190 14.26 19.13 9.79
CA VAL A 190 14.77 19.03 11.16
C VAL A 190 15.43 20.32 11.66
N GLY A 191 15.77 21.24 10.74
CA GLY A 191 16.17 22.63 11.01
C GLY A 191 16.95 22.84 12.30
N SER A 192 16.33 23.53 13.27
CA SER A 192 16.92 23.93 14.56
C SER A 192 17.40 22.80 15.47
N ARG A 193 17.12 21.53 15.13
CA ARG A 193 17.64 20.37 15.85
C ARG A 193 19.05 19.98 15.42
N ILE A 194 19.54 20.52 14.30
CA ILE A 194 20.87 20.22 13.77
C ILE A 194 21.78 21.44 13.94
N ASP A 195 22.87 21.23 14.67
CA ASP A 195 23.99 22.17 14.70
C ASP A 195 24.75 22.14 13.36
N VAL A 196 25.10 23.31 12.84
CA VAL A 196 25.73 23.45 11.52
C VAL A 196 27.14 22.84 11.50
N GLU A 197 27.92 23.00 12.55
CA GLU A 197 29.27 22.42 12.60
C GLU A 197 29.21 20.90 12.76
N TRP A 198 28.25 20.38 13.54
CA TRP A 198 27.98 18.94 13.59
C TRP A 198 27.61 18.36 12.21
N ALA A 199 26.68 19.01 11.49
CA ALA A 199 26.30 18.59 10.15
C ALA A 199 27.49 18.64 9.18
N LYS A 200 28.31 19.69 9.28
CA LYS A 200 29.51 19.86 8.47
C LYS A 200 30.51 18.73 8.70
N GLU A 201 30.73 18.28 9.94
CA GLU A 201 31.62 17.13 10.21
C GLU A 201 31.11 15.82 9.58
N ILE A 202 29.80 15.58 9.62
CA ILE A 202 29.20 14.41 8.95
C ILE A 202 29.38 14.50 7.43
N LEU A 203 29.06 15.67 6.86
CA LEU A 203 29.17 15.91 5.43
C LEU A 203 30.63 15.81 4.96
N LYS A 204 31.62 16.26 5.75
CA LYS A 204 33.04 16.10 5.41
C LYS A 204 33.38 14.63 5.18
N ASN A 205 32.92 13.75 6.08
CA ASN A 205 33.17 12.31 5.95
C ASN A 205 32.46 11.71 4.73
N LYS A 206 31.21 12.14 4.45
CA LYS A 206 30.47 11.71 3.27
C LYS A 206 31.14 12.14 1.96
N PHE A 207 31.59 13.40 1.87
CA PHE A 207 32.18 14.00 0.67
C PHE A 207 33.58 13.50 0.35
N LYS A 208 34.34 13.01 1.34
CA LYS A 208 35.63 12.33 1.13
C LYS A 208 35.50 11.00 0.37
N SER A 209 34.30 10.41 0.30
CA SER A 209 34.08 9.12 -0.36
C SER A 209 34.09 9.25 -1.88
N GLU A 210 34.84 8.38 -2.57
CA GLU A 210 34.76 8.22 -4.04
C GLU A 210 33.46 7.53 -4.49
N ASN A 211 32.70 6.94 -3.56
CA ASN A 211 31.40 6.34 -3.85
C ASN A 211 30.24 7.34 -3.73
N ILE A 212 30.52 8.63 -3.50
CA ILE A 212 29.47 9.64 -3.37
C ILE A 212 28.61 9.71 -4.64
N ASP A 213 27.30 9.81 -4.45
CA ASP A 213 26.32 9.83 -5.53
C ASP A 213 26.15 11.25 -6.11
N ARG A 214 25.91 11.34 -7.43
CA ARG A 214 25.73 12.63 -8.12
C ARG A 214 24.54 13.40 -7.58
N GLU A 215 23.41 12.74 -7.38
CA GLU A 215 22.19 13.35 -6.85
C GLU A 215 22.43 13.92 -5.45
N TYR A 216 23.14 13.19 -4.59
CA TYR A 216 23.49 13.67 -3.25
C TYR A 216 24.33 14.96 -3.29
N VAL A 217 25.37 15.02 -4.15
CA VAL A 217 26.19 16.22 -4.33
C VAL A 217 25.33 17.40 -4.82
N LEU A 218 24.45 17.16 -5.78
CA LEU A 218 23.55 18.20 -6.31
C LEU A 218 22.56 18.71 -5.24
N LYS A 219 21.98 17.82 -4.43
CA LYS A 219 21.13 18.21 -3.29
C LYS A 219 21.88 19.08 -2.29
N PHE A 220 23.14 18.75 -1.98
CA PHE A 220 23.96 19.55 -1.07
C PHE A 220 24.29 20.95 -1.63
N ILE A 221 24.64 21.04 -2.91
CA ILE A 221 24.95 22.31 -3.59
C ILE A 221 23.74 23.25 -3.54
N ASN A 222 22.55 22.71 -3.78
CA ASN A 222 21.28 23.44 -3.80
C ASN A 222 20.59 23.54 -2.43
N CYS A 223 21.28 23.17 -1.35
CA CYS A 223 20.72 23.23 0.00
C CYS A 223 21.00 24.61 0.62
N ASP A 224 20.02 25.52 0.47
CA ASP A 224 20.10 26.90 0.95
C ASP A 224 19.97 27.03 2.47
N VAL A 225 19.32 26.06 3.12
CA VAL A 225 19.14 26.06 4.58
C VAL A 225 20.47 25.85 5.31
N LEU A 226 21.43 25.16 4.65
CA LEU A 226 22.73 24.88 5.22
C LEU A 226 23.73 25.97 4.82
N THR A 227 24.00 26.91 5.72
CA THR A 227 24.90 28.06 5.53
C THR A 227 26.37 27.64 5.53
N ILE A 228 26.80 26.95 4.48
CA ILE A 228 28.18 26.54 4.22
C ILE A 228 28.58 27.04 2.84
N ASP A 229 29.79 27.60 2.70
CA ASP A 229 30.39 27.86 1.39
C ASP A 229 30.62 26.52 0.67
N LYS A 230 29.74 26.20 -0.29
CA LYS A 230 29.75 24.92 -0.99
C LYS A 230 31.02 24.73 -1.83
N LEU A 231 31.56 25.82 -2.38
CA LEU A 231 32.76 25.79 -3.22
C LEU A 231 33.98 25.44 -2.36
N SER A 232 34.24 26.23 -1.31
CA SER A 232 35.35 25.97 -0.39
C SER A 232 35.21 24.61 0.27
N PHE A 233 34.00 24.23 0.68
CA PHE A 233 33.76 22.93 1.29
C PHE A 233 34.11 21.76 0.36
N ILE A 234 33.63 21.76 -0.89
CA ILE A 234 33.90 20.67 -1.83
C ILE A 234 35.35 20.68 -2.27
N HIS A 235 35.97 21.85 -2.42
CA HIS A 235 37.38 21.98 -2.72
C HIS A 235 38.26 21.35 -1.62
N ASP A 236 37.99 21.69 -0.37
CA ASP A 236 38.84 21.31 0.78
C ASP A 236 38.60 19.86 1.23
N TYR A 237 37.37 19.36 1.13
CA TYR A 237 36.98 18.06 1.71
C TYR A 237 36.42 17.05 0.72
N GLY A 238 36.09 17.46 -0.51
CA GLY A 238 35.51 16.59 -1.52
C GLY A 238 36.52 15.61 -2.12
N SER A 239 36.04 14.41 -2.44
CA SER A 239 36.71 13.45 -3.30
C SER A 239 36.88 14.00 -4.72
N GLU A 240 37.74 13.39 -5.54
CA GLU A 240 37.93 13.84 -6.92
C GLU A 240 36.63 13.69 -7.72
N LYS A 241 35.85 12.65 -7.45
CA LYS A 241 34.49 12.51 -8.00
C LYS A 241 33.57 13.65 -7.59
N ALA A 242 33.55 14.04 -6.31
CA ALA A 242 32.71 15.15 -5.83
C ALA A 242 33.08 16.49 -6.51
N LYS A 243 34.38 16.78 -6.60
CA LYS A 243 34.90 17.98 -7.28
C LYS A 243 34.50 18.01 -8.75
N ARG A 244 34.65 16.88 -9.47
CA ARG A 244 34.23 16.76 -10.87
C ARG A 244 32.72 17.03 -11.04
N ILE A 245 31.88 16.42 -10.20
CA ILE A 245 30.42 16.66 -10.24
C ILE A 245 30.11 18.14 -10.02
N PHE A 246 30.78 18.79 -9.07
CA PHE A 246 30.59 20.20 -8.79
C PHE A 246 30.98 21.09 -9.98
N VAL A 247 32.13 20.83 -10.60
CA VAL A 247 32.59 21.56 -11.81
C VAL A 247 31.61 21.34 -12.96
N ASP A 248 31.21 20.11 -13.25
CA ASP A 248 30.23 19.79 -14.29
C ASP A 248 28.93 20.58 -14.10
N TYR A 249 28.43 20.64 -12.85
CA TYR A 249 27.22 21.37 -12.51
C TYR A 249 27.38 22.87 -12.74
N LYS A 250 28.52 23.46 -12.34
CA LYS A 250 28.81 24.88 -12.52
C LYS A 250 29.01 25.31 -13.98
N LEU A 251 29.44 24.40 -14.85
CA LEU A 251 29.58 24.66 -16.30
C LEU A 251 28.27 24.48 -17.08
N SER A 252 27.25 23.90 -16.45
CA SER A 252 25.93 23.67 -17.07
C SER A 252 25.00 24.89 -16.99
N TYR A 253 25.44 25.98 -16.35
CA TYR A 253 24.75 27.26 -16.17
C TYR A 253 25.71 28.42 -16.45
#